data_AF-A0A6I2GQB4-F1
#
_entry.id   AF-A0A6I2GQB4-F1
#
_cell.length_a   1.000
_cell.length_b   1.000
_cell.length_c   1.000
_cell.angle_alpha   90.00
_cell.angle_beta   90.00
_cell.angle_gamma   90.00
#
_symmetry.space_group_name_H-M   'P 1'
#
loop_
_entity.id
_entity.type
_entity.pdbx_description
1 polymer ?
#
loop_
_entity_poly.entity_id
_entity_poly.type
_entity_poly.pdbx_seq_one_letter_code
_entity_poly.pdbx_strand_id
1 'polypeptide(L)'
;MDPHPAELERLQRTHSLKVTPAPVVYGLIFDLYLADSAECARVHQQLTSALRTLMLPAGREGQELAAQELSPDCSAQPGTQRLDLLAYNRAIAAAQARYGAGRVRPVLVYFNNLALPLPTGLAGDLRTLRSSATQPLVWALTLQAGAGTSLPFDVSETWTYSADAALTSPLERVARAQLPFDLMQQPPLEGFPVFSASELSTAREFKVCSSAGQVTGLNFTFGPKAVKVSPASPPRVSLAAAATSSLPAPHGSLQEAAARYEIEVCHANCERTYEPPDGDAAIWNTTSGCMLKTST
;
A
#
# COMPACT_ATOMS: atom_id res chain seq x y z
N MET A 1 2.00 27.79 49.23
CA MET A 1 1.68 27.66 47.79
C MET A 1 2.41 28.74 47.01
N ASP A 2 3.05 28.36 45.90
CA ASP A 2 3.63 29.32 44.95
C ASP A 2 2.49 30.17 44.34
N PRO A 3 2.59 31.50 44.32
CA PRO A 3 1.54 32.34 43.75
C PRO A 3 1.39 32.20 42.22
N HIS A 4 2.37 31.60 41.54
CA HIS A 4 2.32 31.32 40.10
C HIS A 4 2.90 29.92 39.84
N PRO A 5 2.14 28.85 40.13
CA PRO A 5 2.60 27.49 39.88
C PRO A 5 2.79 27.23 38.38
N ALA A 6 3.41 26.10 38.04
CA ALA A 6 3.54 25.67 36.65
C ALA A 6 2.15 25.51 35.99
N GLU A 7 1.98 26.09 34.80
CA GLU A 7 0.74 25.95 34.02
C GLU A 7 0.83 24.69 33.16
N LEU A 8 0.25 23.61 33.68
CA LEU A 8 0.34 22.27 33.10
C LEU A 8 -0.97 21.84 32.43
N GLU A 9 -0.84 21.18 31.28
CA GLU A 9 -1.95 20.54 30.57
C GLU A 9 -1.56 19.11 30.17
N ARG A 10 -2.50 18.16 30.26
CA ARG A 10 -2.31 16.81 29.75
C ARG A 10 -3.07 16.64 28.45
N LEU A 11 -2.35 16.21 27.43
CA LEU A 11 -2.85 16.11 26.06
C LEU A 11 -2.68 14.69 25.54
N GLN A 12 -3.68 14.21 24.82
CA GLN A 12 -3.60 12.94 24.12
C GLN A 12 -3.43 13.16 22.62
N ARG A 13 -2.61 12.34 21.99
CA ARG A 13 -2.31 12.37 20.57
C ARG A 13 -2.60 11.02 19.95
N THR A 14 -3.24 11.04 18.81
CA THR A 14 -3.50 9.86 17.99
C THR A 14 -3.12 10.21 16.56
N HIS A 15 -2.19 9.45 15.99
CA HIS A 15 -1.86 9.50 14.57
C HIS A 15 -2.18 8.14 13.97
N SER A 16 -2.78 8.13 12.79
CA SER A 16 -3.10 6.89 12.08
C SER A 16 -2.59 6.91 10.64
N LEU A 17 -2.13 5.75 10.20
CA LEU A 17 -1.88 5.43 8.80
C LEU A 17 -3.07 4.61 8.32
N LYS A 18 -3.80 5.19 7.37
CA LYS A 18 -5.00 4.58 6.82
C LYS A 18 -4.64 3.64 5.68
N VAL A 19 -5.49 2.64 5.47
CA VAL A 19 -5.47 1.84 4.26
C VAL A 19 -6.36 2.52 3.22
N THR A 20 -5.83 2.68 2.01
CA THR A 20 -6.54 3.31 0.90
C THR A 20 -6.52 2.39 -0.31
N PRO A 21 -7.57 2.40 -1.15
CA PRO A 21 -7.56 1.62 -2.39
C PRO A 21 -6.50 2.18 -3.35
N ALA A 22 -5.74 1.27 -3.94
CA ALA A 22 -4.79 1.54 -5.00
C ALA A 22 -5.50 1.54 -6.37
N PRO A 23 -5.00 2.33 -7.35
CA PRO A 23 -5.47 2.26 -8.72
C PRO A 23 -5.28 0.85 -9.30
N VAL A 24 -6.28 0.34 -10.01
CA VAL A 24 -6.16 -0.95 -10.72
C VAL A 24 -5.56 -0.72 -12.10
N VAL A 25 -4.35 -1.22 -12.31
CA VAL A 25 -3.69 -1.20 -13.62
C VAL A 25 -3.56 -2.65 -14.08
N TYR A 26 -4.14 -2.99 -15.23
CA TYR A 26 -4.08 -4.38 -15.71
C TYR A 26 -3.84 -4.45 -17.21
N GLY A 27 -3.21 -5.53 -17.67
CA GLY A 27 -2.99 -5.82 -19.09
C GLY A 27 -3.36 -7.26 -19.41
N LEU A 28 -3.74 -7.49 -20.68
CA LEU A 28 -4.11 -8.81 -21.18
C LEU A 28 -3.03 -9.31 -22.14
N ILE A 29 -2.67 -10.58 -22.03
CA ILE A 29 -1.70 -11.26 -22.91
C ILE A 29 -2.41 -12.46 -23.52
N PHE A 30 -2.68 -12.38 -24.83
CA PHE A 30 -3.34 -13.45 -25.57
C PHE A 30 -2.30 -14.29 -26.30
N ASP A 31 -2.12 -15.53 -25.84
CA ASP A 31 -1.34 -16.56 -26.52
C ASP A 31 -2.24 -17.77 -26.80
N LEU A 32 -3.21 -17.54 -27.68
CA LEU A 32 -4.24 -18.51 -28.01
C LEU A 32 -3.94 -19.20 -29.33
N TYR A 33 -4.39 -20.45 -29.45
CA TYR A 33 -4.27 -21.27 -30.64
C TYR A 33 -5.62 -21.94 -30.95
N LEU A 34 -6.32 -21.43 -31.95
CA LEU A 34 -7.68 -21.82 -32.30
C LEU A 34 -7.74 -22.09 -33.79
N ALA A 35 -8.45 -23.14 -34.20
CA ALA A 35 -8.49 -23.56 -35.59
C ALA A 35 -9.27 -22.60 -36.49
N ASP A 36 -10.23 -21.86 -35.92
CA ASP A 36 -11.11 -20.96 -36.64
C ASP A 36 -10.88 -19.48 -36.25
N SER A 37 -10.75 -18.63 -37.26
CA SER A 37 -10.48 -17.19 -37.08
C SER A 37 -11.66 -16.43 -36.46
N ALA A 38 -12.90 -16.83 -36.77
CA ALA A 38 -14.08 -16.21 -36.17
C ALA A 38 -14.21 -16.60 -34.69
N GLU A 39 -13.91 -17.84 -34.36
CA GLU A 39 -13.78 -18.31 -32.99
C GLU A 39 -12.67 -17.57 -32.22
N CYS A 40 -11.51 -17.36 -32.85
CA CYS A 40 -10.41 -16.57 -32.27
C CYS A 40 -10.86 -15.15 -31.88
N ALA A 41 -11.46 -14.42 -32.82
CA ALA A 41 -11.97 -13.07 -32.57
C ALA A 41 -13.06 -13.06 -31.48
N ARG A 42 -13.96 -14.05 -31.50
CA ARG A 42 -15.02 -14.19 -30.49
C ARG A 42 -14.43 -14.40 -29.09
N VAL A 43 -13.42 -15.26 -28.96
CA VAL A 43 -12.77 -15.56 -27.68
C VAL A 43 -11.99 -14.35 -27.17
N HIS A 44 -11.24 -13.64 -28.02
CA HIS A 44 -10.58 -12.39 -27.64
C HIS A 44 -11.58 -11.36 -27.08
N GLN A 45 -12.70 -11.18 -27.79
CA GLN A 45 -13.76 -10.26 -27.36
C GLN A 45 -14.40 -10.70 -26.04
N GLN A 46 -14.71 -11.99 -25.89
CA GLN A 46 -15.30 -12.56 -24.67
C GLN A 46 -14.40 -12.31 -23.45
N LEU A 47 -13.12 -12.68 -23.55
CA LEU A 47 -12.15 -12.54 -22.46
C LEU A 47 -11.91 -11.07 -22.11
N THR A 48 -11.74 -10.21 -23.12
CA THR A 48 -11.55 -8.77 -22.92
C THR A 48 -12.76 -8.14 -22.23
N SER A 49 -13.98 -8.43 -22.70
CA SER A 49 -15.22 -7.87 -22.15
C SER A 49 -15.45 -8.30 -20.70
N ALA A 50 -15.26 -9.59 -20.42
CA ALA A 50 -15.44 -10.16 -19.07
C ALA A 50 -14.46 -9.51 -18.08
N LEU A 51 -13.19 -9.42 -18.44
CA LEU A 51 -12.18 -8.87 -17.54
C LEU A 51 -12.24 -7.36 -17.41
N ARG A 52 -12.59 -6.61 -18.47
CA ARG A 52 -12.77 -5.16 -18.36
C ARG A 52 -13.83 -4.81 -17.33
N THR A 53 -14.99 -5.48 -17.40
CA THR A 53 -16.11 -5.25 -16.47
C THR A 53 -15.72 -5.55 -15.02
N LEU A 54 -14.86 -6.54 -14.81
CA LEU A 54 -14.42 -7.01 -13.51
C LEU A 54 -13.27 -6.19 -12.91
N MET A 55 -12.23 -5.95 -13.70
CA MET A 55 -10.99 -5.32 -13.27
C MET A 55 -11.18 -3.82 -13.11
N LEU A 56 -11.95 -3.18 -14.01
CA LEU A 56 -12.26 -1.75 -13.99
C LEU A 56 -13.77 -1.50 -14.18
N PRO A 57 -14.61 -1.85 -13.18
CA PRO A 57 -16.00 -1.42 -13.16
C PRO A 57 -16.09 0.11 -13.10
N ALA A 58 -17.24 0.66 -13.52
CA ALA A 58 -17.49 2.09 -13.51
C ALA A 58 -17.22 2.71 -12.12
N GLY A 59 -16.47 3.81 -12.08
CA GLY A 59 -16.10 4.52 -10.85
C GLY A 59 -14.81 4.03 -10.17
N ARG A 60 -14.20 2.93 -10.63
CA ARG A 60 -12.89 2.49 -10.10
C ARG A 60 -11.75 3.30 -10.72
N GLU A 61 -10.86 3.82 -9.86
CA GLU A 61 -9.61 4.45 -10.31
C GLU A 61 -8.69 3.38 -10.92
N GLY A 62 -8.21 3.63 -12.14
CA GLY A 62 -7.27 2.72 -12.80
C GLY A 62 -7.29 2.83 -14.33
N GLN A 63 -6.56 1.94 -14.99
CA GLN A 63 -6.47 1.89 -16.45
C GLN A 63 -6.18 0.47 -16.96
N GLU A 64 -6.76 0.16 -18.11
CA GLU A 64 -6.41 -1.01 -18.91
C GLU A 64 -5.20 -0.65 -19.79
N LEU A 65 -4.19 -1.51 -19.79
CA LEU A 65 -3.04 -1.44 -20.68
C LEU A 65 -3.41 -2.03 -22.03
N ALA A 66 -2.73 -1.60 -23.10
CA ALA A 66 -2.89 -2.22 -24.41
C ALA A 66 -2.65 -3.74 -24.32
N ALA A 67 -3.57 -4.52 -24.91
CA ALA A 67 -3.44 -5.97 -24.96
C ALA A 67 -2.22 -6.35 -25.81
N GLN A 68 -1.52 -7.41 -25.40
CA GLN A 68 -0.43 -8.01 -26.17
C GLN A 68 -0.94 -9.30 -26.79
N GLU A 69 -1.11 -9.28 -28.11
CA GLU A 69 -1.51 -10.45 -28.90
C GLU A 69 -0.25 -11.15 -29.40
N LEU A 70 0.13 -12.22 -28.71
CA LEU A 70 1.29 -13.03 -29.09
C LEU A 70 0.98 -13.94 -30.28
N SER A 71 -0.32 -14.21 -30.47
CA SER A 71 -0.89 -15.00 -31.56
C SER A 71 -2.15 -14.31 -32.09
N PRO A 72 -2.05 -13.20 -32.86
CA PRO A 72 -3.19 -12.34 -33.23
C PRO A 72 -4.34 -13.05 -33.95
N ASP A 73 -4.02 -13.98 -34.85
CA ASP A 73 -5.01 -14.80 -35.57
C ASP A 73 -5.15 -16.21 -34.97
N CYS A 74 -4.72 -16.39 -33.72
CA CYS A 74 -4.64 -17.67 -33.02
C CYS A 74 -3.94 -18.80 -33.80
N SER A 75 -3.01 -18.46 -34.69
CA SER A 75 -2.35 -19.40 -35.62
C SER A 75 -0.82 -19.27 -35.61
N ALA A 76 -0.26 -18.40 -34.77
CA ALA A 76 1.18 -18.22 -34.68
C ALA A 76 1.88 -19.51 -34.23
N GLN A 77 3.07 -19.74 -34.75
CA GLN A 77 3.85 -20.94 -34.43
C GLN A 77 4.21 -20.95 -32.92
N PRO A 78 3.82 -22.00 -32.17
CA PRO A 78 4.18 -22.11 -30.76
C PRO A 78 5.71 -22.11 -30.57
N GLY A 79 6.19 -21.39 -29.54
CA GLY A 79 7.60 -21.39 -29.13
C GLY A 79 8.39 -20.12 -29.46
N THR A 80 7.84 -19.17 -30.23
CA THR A 80 8.54 -17.95 -30.67
C THR A 80 8.01 -16.67 -30.03
N GLN A 81 6.95 -16.77 -29.25
CA GLN A 81 6.23 -15.65 -28.63
C GLN A 81 7.13 -14.84 -27.69
N ARG A 82 7.01 -13.50 -27.75
CA ARG A 82 7.73 -12.55 -26.90
C ARG A 82 6.84 -11.37 -26.54
N LEU A 83 7.06 -10.82 -25.35
CA LEU A 83 6.37 -9.60 -24.93
C LEU A 83 7.07 -8.37 -25.48
N ASP A 84 6.30 -7.35 -25.85
CA ASP A 84 6.83 -6.00 -26.03
C ASP A 84 7.05 -5.36 -24.66
N LEU A 85 8.21 -5.66 -24.07
CA LEU A 85 8.63 -5.14 -22.79
C LEU A 85 8.79 -3.62 -22.81
N LEU A 86 9.13 -3.03 -23.96
CA LEU A 86 9.33 -1.59 -24.08
C LEU A 86 7.99 -0.86 -24.04
N ALA A 87 6.99 -1.34 -24.80
CA ALA A 87 5.63 -0.82 -24.75
C ALA A 87 5.03 -0.98 -23.35
N TYR A 88 5.20 -2.15 -22.72
CA TYR A 88 4.75 -2.38 -21.35
C TYR A 88 5.36 -1.38 -20.37
N ASN A 89 6.69 -1.25 -20.34
CA ASN A 89 7.38 -0.36 -19.42
C ASN A 89 6.97 1.10 -19.61
N ARG A 90 6.76 1.56 -20.84
CA ARG A 90 6.23 2.91 -21.11
C ARG A 90 4.82 3.09 -20.55
N ALA A 91 3.96 2.10 -20.73
CA ALA A 91 2.59 2.16 -20.23
C ALA A 91 2.53 2.17 -18.69
N ILE A 92 3.42 1.40 -18.03
CA ILE A 92 3.55 1.43 -16.58
C ILE A 92 4.12 2.77 -16.08
N ALA A 93 5.14 3.31 -16.73
CA ALA A 93 5.67 4.62 -16.39
C ALA A 93 4.59 5.72 -16.52
N ALA A 94 3.76 5.66 -17.58
CA ALA A 94 2.62 6.56 -17.74
C ALA A 94 1.57 6.36 -16.62
N ALA A 95 1.30 5.12 -16.21
CA ALA A 95 0.43 4.83 -15.08
C ALA A 95 0.95 5.45 -13.77
N GLN A 96 2.25 5.27 -13.49
CA GLN A 96 2.89 5.81 -12.30
C GLN A 96 2.90 7.35 -12.30
N ALA A 97 3.12 7.97 -13.46
CA ALA A 97 3.04 9.42 -13.61
C ALA A 97 1.61 9.94 -13.33
N ARG A 98 0.59 9.18 -13.74
CA ARG A 98 -0.82 9.55 -13.56
C ARG A 98 -1.32 9.35 -12.13
N TYR A 99 -1.01 8.21 -11.52
CA TYR A 99 -1.58 7.81 -10.23
C TYR A 99 -0.64 7.96 -9.03
N GLY A 100 0.66 8.21 -9.29
CA GLY A 100 1.70 8.33 -8.28
C GLY A 100 2.65 7.12 -8.25
N ALA A 101 3.95 7.39 -8.09
CA ALA A 101 4.97 6.36 -7.92
C ALA A 101 4.68 5.51 -6.66
N GLY A 102 4.88 4.20 -6.74
CA GLY A 102 4.58 3.27 -5.64
C GLY A 102 3.10 2.93 -5.46
N ARG A 103 2.16 3.66 -6.08
CA ARG A 103 0.72 3.34 -6.00
C ARG A 103 0.26 2.29 -7.01
N VAL A 104 1.11 1.95 -7.98
CA VAL A 104 0.76 1.05 -9.08
C VAL A 104 1.46 -0.30 -8.92
N ARG A 105 0.68 -1.36 -8.82
CA ARG A 105 1.11 -2.75 -8.96
C ARG A 105 0.28 -3.42 -10.06
N PRO A 106 0.84 -3.59 -11.28
CA PRO A 106 0.04 -4.07 -12.40
C PRO A 106 -0.36 -5.53 -12.25
N VAL A 107 -1.51 -5.90 -12.81
CA VAL A 107 -1.93 -7.30 -13.00
C VAL A 107 -1.88 -7.65 -14.48
N LEU A 108 -1.05 -8.62 -14.85
CA LEU A 108 -1.00 -9.18 -16.20
C LEU A 108 -1.80 -10.47 -16.21
N VAL A 109 -2.81 -10.55 -17.08
CA VAL A 109 -3.61 -11.76 -17.25
C VAL A 109 -3.20 -12.45 -18.54
N TYR A 110 -2.62 -13.64 -18.40
CA TYR A 110 -2.11 -14.47 -19.48
C TYR A 110 -3.11 -15.58 -19.84
N PHE A 111 -3.47 -15.68 -21.12
CA PHE A 111 -4.35 -16.73 -21.63
C PHE A 111 -3.56 -17.65 -22.56
N ASN A 112 -3.66 -18.95 -22.32
CA ASN A 112 -3.11 -19.95 -23.22
C ASN A 112 -3.96 -21.22 -23.21
N ASN A 113 -4.30 -21.72 -24.39
CA ASN A 113 -5.15 -22.90 -24.55
C ASN A 113 -4.37 -24.07 -25.15
N LEU A 114 -3.05 -24.12 -24.96
CA LEU A 114 -2.19 -25.22 -25.36
C LEU A 114 -1.63 -25.93 -24.13
N ALA A 115 -1.56 -27.26 -24.20
CA ALA A 115 -0.90 -28.07 -23.18
C ALA A 115 0.61 -28.20 -23.48
N LEU A 116 1.27 -27.06 -23.71
CA LEU A 116 2.71 -26.96 -23.99
C LEU A 116 3.41 -26.11 -22.92
N PRO A 117 4.71 -26.35 -22.64
CA PRO A 117 5.48 -25.47 -21.78
C PRO A 117 5.54 -24.03 -22.32
N LEU A 118 5.62 -23.04 -21.42
CA LEU A 118 5.87 -21.66 -21.82
C LEU A 118 7.16 -21.57 -22.67
N PRO A 119 7.13 -20.85 -23.82
CA PRO A 119 8.33 -20.54 -24.57
C PRO A 119 9.40 -19.90 -23.69
N THR A 120 10.67 -20.30 -23.84
CA THR A 120 11.77 -19.82 -22.99
C THR A 120 11.93 -18.31 -23.03
N GLY A 121 11.69 -17.69 -24.19
CA GLY A 121 11.67 -16.25 -24.38
C GLY A 121 10.58 -15.57 -23.55
N LEU A 122 9.33 -16.01 -23.73
CA LEU A 122 8.18 -15.49 -22.96
C LEU A 122 8.36 -15.68 -21.45
N ALA A 123 8.89 -16.83 -21.01
CA ALA A 123 9.23 -17.07 -19.62
C ALA A 123 10.28 -16.06 -19.12
N GLY A 124 11.34 -15.81 -19.91
CA GLY A 124 12.34 -14.78 -19.59
C GLY A 124 11.74 -13.38 -19.48
N ASP A 125 10.83 -13.03 -20.38
CA ASP A 125 10.15 -11.73 -20.41
C ASP A 125 9.27 -11.56 -19.16
N LEU A 126 8.43 -12.55 -18.82
CA LEU A 126 7.59 -12.53 -17.61
C LEU A 126 8.43 -12.45 -16.33
N ARG A 127 9.56 -13.17 -16.25
CA ARG A 127 10.48 -13.08 -15.11
C ARG A 127 11.08 -11.68 -14.97
N THR A 128 11.47 -11.09 -16.10
CA THR A 128 12.01 -9.72 -16.15
C THR A 128 10.98 -8.73 -15.62
N LEU A 129 9.72 -8.85 -16.07
CA LEU A 129 8.63 -8.01 -15.58
C LEU A 129 8.43 -8.14 -14.08
N ARG A 130 8.38 -9.35 -13.52
CA ARG A 130 8.19 -9.58 -12.07
C ARG A 130 9.35 -9.04 -11.23
N SER A 131 10.56 -9.00 -11.78
CA SER A 131 11.73 -8.41 -11.10
C SER A 131 11.79 -6.88 -11.14
N SER A 132 10.86 -6.22 -11.85
CA SER A 132 10.79 -4.76 -11.92
C SER A 132 10.39 -4.13 -10.58
N ALA A 133 10.65 -2.83 -10.43
CA ALA A 133 10.28 -2.07 -9.24
C ALA A 133 8.77 -2.13 -8.90
N THR A 134 7.90 -2.28 -9.90
CA THR A 134 6.44 -2.41 -9.70
C THR A 134 5.96 -3.81 -9.34
N GLN A 135 6.83 -4.83 -9.47
CA GLN A 135 6.54 -6.24 -9.19
C GLN A 135 5.12 -6.67 -9.62
N PRO A 136 4.81 -6.59 -10.93
CA PRO A 136 3.51 -6.94 -11.46
C PRO A 136 3.16 -8.39 -11.11
N LEU A 137 1.88 -8.61 -10.83
CA LEU A 137 1.33 -9.94 -10.64
C LEU A 137 0.99 -10.54 -11.99
N VAL A 138 1.26 -11.84 -12.15
CA VAL A 138 0.91 -12.58 -13.37
C VAL A 138 -0.13 -13.62 -13.01
N TRP A 139 -1.35 -13.41 -13.48
CA TRP A 139 -2.45 -14.35 -13.39
C TRP A 139 -2.59 -15.10 -14.70
N ALA A 140 -2.95 -16.37 -14.64
CA ALA A 140 -2.97 -17.23 -15.81
C ALA A 140 -4.27 -18.02 -15.90
N LEU A 141 -4.76 -18.19 -17.13
CA LEU A 141 -5.81 -19.16 -17.49
C LEU A 141 -5.22 -20.09 -18.54
N THR A 142 -4.82 -21.31 -18.13
CA THR A 142 -4.03 -22.24 -18.95
C THR A 142 -4.52 -23.69 -18.88
N LEU A 143 -4.35 -24.48 -19.95
CA LEU A 143 -4.84 -25.89 -20.00
C LEU A 143 -4.21 -26.80 -18.94
N GLN A 144 -2.94 -26.56 -18.59
CA GLN A 144 -2.32 -27.15 -17.41
C GLN A 144 -1.79 -26.00 -16.57
N ALA A 145 -2.30 -25.86 -15.35
CA ALA A 145 -1.75 -24.95 -14.37
C ALA A 145 -0.31 -25.39 -14.04
N GLY A 146 0.67 -24.88 -14.80
CA GLY A 146 2.09 -25.02 -14.47
C GLY A 146 2.72 -26.42 -14.63
N ALA A 147 2.27 -27.28 -15.53
CA ALA A 147 3.00 -28.52 -15.82
C ALA A 147 4.32 -28.22 -16.56
N GLY A 148 5.38 -27.96 -15.80
CA GLY A 148 6.77 -27.89 -16.26
C GLY A 148 7.40 -26.50 -16.39
N THR A 149 6.75 -25.42 -15.96
CA THR A 149 7.30 -24.06 -16.10
C THR A 149 8.02 -23.56 -14.84
N SER A 150 9.23 -23.04 -14.99
CA SER A 150 10.04 -22.38 -13.94
C SER A 150 9.54 -20.98 -13.54
N LEU A 151 8.26 -20.69 -13.76
CA LEU A 151 7.57 -19.48 -13.32
C LEU A 151 6.33 -19.86 -12.52
N PRO A 152 6.29 -19.59 -11.22
CA PRO A 152 5.04 -19.66 -10.47
C PRO A 152 4.21 -18.44 -10.84
N PHE A 153 3.12 -18.63 -11.59
CA PHE A 153 2.07 -17.61 -11.69
C PHE A 153 1.57 -17.27 -10.28
N ASP A 154 1.24 -15.99 -10.04
CA ASP A 154 0.69 -15.58 -8.74
C ASP A 154 -0.71 -16.17 -8.54
N VAL A 155 -1.44 -16.37 -9.63
CA VAL A 155 -2.72 -17.08 -9.71
C VAL A 155 -2.70 -17.91 -10.99
N SER A 156 -3.09 -19.18 -10.90
CA SER A 156 -3.21 -20.05 -12.06
C SER A 156 -4.55 -20.78 -12.02
N GLU A 157 -5.34 -20.57 -13.06
CA GLU A 157 -6.64 -21.19 -13.25
C GLU A 157 -6.63 -22.04 -14.52
N THR A 158 -7.50 -23.05 -14.55
CA THR A 158 -7.51 -24.03 -15.65
C THR A 158 -8.37 -23.52 -16.81
N TRP A 159 -7.79 -23.48 -18.01
CA TRP A 159 -8.54 -23.32 -19.24
C TRP A 159 -9.38 -24.58 -19.49
N THR A 160 -10.67 -24.41 -19.81
CA THR A 160 -11.56 -25.52 -20.16
C THR A 160 -11.67 -25.63 -21.69
N TYR A 161 -12.62 -24.93 -22.29
CA TYR A 161 -12.81 -24.82 -23.73
C TYR A 161 -13.38 -23.42 -24.05
N SER A 162 -13.18 -22.97 -25.29
CA SER A 162 -13.52 -21.63 -25.77
C SER A 162 -15.00 -21.24 -25.66
N ALA A 163 -15.90 -22.22 -25.70
CA ALA A 163 -17.35 -22.00 -25.61
C ALA A 163 -17.90 -22.12 -24.17
N ASP A 164 -17.05 -22.40 -23.19
CA ASP A 164 -17.48 -22.49 -21.79
C ASP A 164 -17.93 -21.11 -21.29
N ALA A 165 -19.20 -21.00 -20.91
CA ALA A 165 -19.77 -19.77 -20.35
C ALA A 165 -19.12 -19.39 -19.00
N ALA A 166 -18.55 -20.36 -18.29
CA ALA A 166 -17.91 -20.16 -17.00
C ALA A 166 -16.38 -19.99 -17.10
N LEU A 167 -15.80 -19.93 -18.30
CA LEU A 167 -14.35 -19.89 -18.54
C LEU A 167 -13.60 -18.86 -17.68
N THR A 168 -14.17 -17.66 -17.48
CA THR A 168 -13.55 -16.57 -16.70
C THR A 168 -13.94 -16.57 -15.22
N SER A 169 -14.90 -17.40 -14.81
CA SER A 169 -15.46 -17.37 -13.45
C SER A 169 -14.43 -17.53 -12.33
N PRO A 170 -13.39 -18.39 -12.48
CA PRO A 170 -12.36 -18.51 -11.45
C PRO A 170 -11.54 -17.22 -11.28
N LEU A 171 -11.06 -16.62 -12.38
CA LEU A 171 -10.34 -15.34 -12.35
C LEU A 171 -11.21 -14.21 -11.82
N GLU A 172 -12.51 -14.21 -12.14
CA GLU A 172 -13.45 -13.25 -11.57
C GLU A 172 -13.57 -13.32 -10.05
N ARG A 173 -13.56 -14.54 -9.49
CA ARG A 173 -13.59 -14.75 -8.04
C ARG A 173 -12.34 -14.18 -7.39
N VAL A 174 -11.17 -14.42 -7.99
CA VAL A 174 -9.88 -13.90 -7.53
C VAL A 174 -9.87 -12.37 -7.57
N ALA A 175 -10.27 -11.76 -8.68
CA ALA A 175 -10.30 -10.31 -8.80
C ALA A 175 -11.26 -9.66 -7.79
N ARG A 176 -12.44 -10.25 -7.55
CA ARG A 176 -13.37 -9.76 -6.51
C ARG A 176 -12.79 -9.87 -5.11
N ALA A 177 -11.97 -10.88 -4.84
CA ALA A 177 -11.35 -11.08 -3.54
C ALA A 177 -10.12 -10.17 -3.32
N GLN A 178 -9.39 -9.81 -4.38
CA GLN A 178 -8.11 -9.12 -4.26
C GLN A 178 -8.14 -7.64 -4.69
N LEU A 179 -9.09 -7.21 -5.53
CA LEU A 179 -9.12 -5.88 -6.14
C LEU A 179 -10.27 -4.99 -5.62
N PRO A 180 -10.05 -3.66 -5.52
CA PRO A 180 -8.77 -2.97 -5.72
C PRO A 180 -7.75 -3.38 -4.65
N PHE A 181 -6.47 -3.35 -5.00
CA PHE A 181 -5.44 -3.59 -4.00
C PHE A 181 -5.49 -2.51 -2.91
N ASP A 182 -5.03 -2.88 -1.73
CA ASP A 182 -4.89 -1.97 -0.60
C ASP A 182 -3.49 -1.40 -0.57
N LEU A 183 -3.38 -0.11 -0.25
CA LEU A 183 -2.13 0.60 -0.06
C LEU A 183 -2.16 1.33 1.28
N MET A 184 -1.12 1.08 2.08
CA MET A 184 -0.90 1.82 3.32
C MET A 184 -0.48 3.26 2.98
N GLN A 185 -1.16 4.23 3.58
CA GLN A 185 -0.75 5.62 3.51
C GLN A 185 0.68 5.76 4.05
N GLN A 186 1.54 6.41 3.27
CA GLN A 186 2.91 6.68 3.73
C GLN A 186 2.89 7.76 4.81
N PRO A 187 3.67 7.62 5.89
CA PRO A 187 3.85 8.69 6.85
C PRO A 187 4.51 9.90 6.15
N PRO A 188 4.24 11.14 6.60
CA PRO A 188 4.98 12.31 6.15
C PRO A 188 6.49 12.11 6.38
N LEU A 189 7.33 12.53 5.44
CA LEU A 189 8.79 12.35 5.54
C LEU A 189 9.37 13.06 6.76
N GLU A 190 8.82 14.21 7.10
CA GLU A 190 9.18 15.01 8.26
C GLU A 190 8.57 14.47 9.57
N GLY A 191 7.64 13.51 9.50
CA GLY A 191 6.87 12.98 10.62
C GLY A 191 5.68 13.85 11.03
N PHE A 192 4.84 13.28 11.90
CA PHE A 192 3.62 13.94 12.37
C PHE A 192 3.94 15.00 13.43
N PRO A 193 3.29 16.17 13.40
CA PRO A 193 3.49 17.18 14.42
C PRO A 193 2.98 16.70 15.79
N VAL A 194 3.75 16.96 16.85
CA VAL A 194 3.28 16.73 18.23
C VAL A 194 2.27 17.79 18.65
N PHE A 195 2.47 19.03 18.20
CA PHE A 195 1.64 20.18 18.52
C PHE A 195 0.99 20.75 17.26
N SER A 196 -0.26 21.21 17.39
CA SER A 196 -0.88 22.09 16.41
C SER A 196 -0.14 23.44 16.37
N ALA A 197 -0.41 24.25 15.34
CA ALA A 197 0.24 25.55 15.18
C ALA A 197 -0.05 26.50 16.36
N SER A 198 -1.25 26.47 16.93
CA SER A 198 -1.62 27.27 18.10
C SER A 198 -0.92 26.78 19.37
N GLU A 199 -0.93 25.48 19.62
CA GLU A 199 -0.25 24.86 20.79
C GLU A 199 1.26 25.13 20.77
N LEU A 200 1.89 25.08 19.59
CA LEU A 200 3.33 25.33 19.43
C LEU A 200 3.72 26.75 19.86
N SER A 201 2.81 27.73 19.78
CA SER A 201 3.09 29.12 20.16
C SER A 201 3.12 29.33 21.69
N THR A 202 2.40 28.50 22.44
CA THR A 202 2.26 28.62 23.89
C THR A 202 3.05 27.57 24.66
N ALA A 203 3.28 26.39 24.10
CA ALA A 203 4.05 25.34 24.74
C ALA A 203 5.51 25.75 24.95
N ARG A 204 6.05 25.49 26.15
CA ARG A 204 7.43 25.80 26.53
C ARG A 204 8.25 24.55 26.72
N GLU A 205 7.70 23.59 27.46
CA GLU A 205 8.33 22.30 27.72
C GLU A 205 7.28 21.20 27.69
N PHE A 206 7.66 19.97 27.38
CA PHE A 206 6.75 18.83 27.44
C PHE A 206 7.46 17.53 27.81
N LYS A 207 6.68 16.56 28.28
CA LYS A 207 7.09 15.18 28.57
C LYS A 207 6.18 14.21 27.84
N VAL A 208 6.68 13.05 27.48
CA VAL A 208 5.84 11.93 27.04
C VAL A 208 5.54 11.02 28.23
N CYS A 209 4.26 10.85 28.54
CA CYS A 209 3.78 10.13 29.71
C CYS A 209 3.64 8.63 29.45
N SER A 210 3.10 8.30 28.29
CA SER A 210 2.78 6.95 27.87
C SER A 210 2.68 6.89 26.35
N SER A 211 2.89 5.70 25.80
CA SER A 211 2.70 5.43 24.38
C SER A 211 2.21 4.01 24.16
N ALA A 212 1.20 3.86 23.32
CA ALA A 212 0.77 2.59 22.75
C ALA A 212 1.19 2.55 21.27
N GLY A 213 1.87 1.47 20.89
CA GLY A 213 2.46 1.32 19.55
C GLY A 213 3.92 1.76 19.47
N GLN A 214 4.51 1.67 18.28
CA GLN A 214 5.90 2.02 18.02
C GLN A 214 6.00 3.46 17.51
N VAL A 215 6.29 4.38 18.43
CA VAL A 215 6.46 5.82 18.16
C VAL A 215 7.87 6.23 18.52
N THR A 216 8.49 7.03 17.67
CA THR A 216 9.81 7.62 17.93
C THR A 216 9.75 9.14 17.81
N GLY A 217 10.50 9.83 18.66
CA GLY A 217 10.64 11.27 18.60
C GLY A 217 11.60 11.68 17.48
N LEU A 218 11.24 12.73 16.76
CA LEU A 218 12.06 13.44 15.79
C LEU A 218 12.28 14.84 16.33
N ASN A 219 13.54 15.27 16.34
CA ASN A 219 14.00 16.53 16.95
C ASN A 219 13.85 16.58 18.50
N PHE A 220 13.59 15.45 19.15
CA PHE A 220 13.63 15.35 20.61
C PHE A 220 13.83 13.91 21.09
N THR A 221 14.24 13.76 22.35
CA THR A 221 14.29 12.47 23.03
C THR A 221 12.90 12.07 23.52
N PHE A 222 12.32 11.04 22.91
CA PHE A 222 11.01 10.54 23.30
C PHE A 222 11.06 9.87 24.67
N GLY A 223 10.30 10.37 25.63
CA GLY A 223 10.22 9.76 26.96
C GLY A 223 9.76 10.69 28.07
N PRO A 224 9.92 10.25 29.33
CA PRO A 224 9.30 10.87 30.50
C PRO A 224 10.06 12.10 31.04
N LYS A 225 11.14 12.54 30.37
CA LYS A 225 11.93 13.71 30.79
C LYS A 225 11.42 14.95 30.06
N ALA A 226 11.50 16.10 30.74
CA ALA A 226 11.10 17.36 30.14
C ALA A 226 12.01 17.73 28.97
N VAL A 227 11.41 18.16 27.88
CA VAL A 227 12.06 18.62 26.66
C VAL A 227 11.56 20.03 26.35
N LYS A 228 12.49 20.94 26.03
CA LYS A 228 12.14 22.29 25.57
C LYS A 228 11.53 22.27 24.18
N VAL A 229 10.44 23.01 24.01
CA VAL A 229 9.79 23.22 22.71
C VAL A 229 10.51 24.34 21.97
N SER A 230 11.01 24.03 20.77
CA SER A 230 11.64 25.02 19.88
C SER A 230 10.77 25.23 18.64
N PRO A 231 10.18 26.42 18.43
CA PRO A 231 9.42 26.71 17.20
C PRO A 231 10.27 26.64 15.93
N ALA A 232 11.58 26.88 16.03
CA ALA A 232 12.51 26.77 14.91
C ALA A 232 12.81 25.30 14.52
N SER A 233 12.59 24.36 15.44
CA SER A 233 12.72 22.92 15.20
C SER A 233 11.60 22.18 15.94
N PRO A 234 10.34 22.27 15.44
CA PRO A 234 9.19 21.73 16.16
C PRO A 234 9.32 20.23 16.42
N PRO A 235 8.90 19.74 17.59
CA PRO A 235 8.93 18.31 17.89
C PRO A 235 7.92 17.56 17.02
N ARG A 236 8.39 16.47 16.44
CA ARG A 236 7.61 15.60 15.55
C ARG A 236 7.76 14.15 15.97
N VAL A 237 6.83 13.31 15.57
CA VAL A 237 6.91 11.87 15.81
C VAL A 237 6.88 11.11 14.51
N SER A 238 7.71 10.08 14.44
CA SER A 238 7.59 9.05 13.42
C SER A 238 6.85 7.86 14.01
N LEU A 239 5.92 7.33 13.24
CA LEU A 239 5.34 6.02 13.51
C LEU A 239 6.26 5.02 12.82
N ALA A 240 6.68 3.98 13.54
CA ALA A 240 7.17 2.81 12.84
C ALA A 240 5.96 2.25 12.09
N ALA A 241 5.87 2.56 10.80
CA ALA A 241 5.02 1.78 9.94
C ALA A 241 5.49 0.34 10.14
N ALA A 242 4.61 -0.56 10.59
CA ALA A 242 4.85 -1.98 10.37
C ALA A 242 5.29 -2.05 8.91
N ALA A 243 6.54 -2.47 8.65
CA ALA A 243 7.20 -2.37 7.36
C ALA A 243 6.40 -3.17 6.33
N THR A 244 5.34 -2.57 5.86
CA THR A 244 4.34 -3.13 4.96
C THR A 244 4.78 -2.57 3.64
N SER A 245 5.22 -3.50 2.79
CA SER A 245 5.53 -3.32 1.38
C SER A 245 5.02 -1.98 0.83
N SER A 246 5.92 -1.16 0.29
CA SER A 246 5.54 0.07 -0.44
C SER A 246 4.68 -0.21 -1.66
N LEU A 247 4.51 -1.48 -2.04
CA LEU A 247 3.65 -1.93 -3.13
C LEU A 247 2.25 -2.27 -2.63
N PRO A 248 1.21 -1.95 -3.42
CA PRO A 248 -0.15 -2.39 -3.18
C PRO A 248 -0.25 -3.91 -2.93
N ALA A 249 -1.08 -4.29 -1.97
CA ALA A 249 -1.29 -5.66 -1.52
C ALA A 249 -2.75 -6.11 -1.73
N PRO A 250 -3.03 -7.43 -1.75
CA PRO A 250 -4.40 -7.94 -1.83
C PRO A 250 -5.37 -7.25 -0.87
N HIS A 251 -6.58 -6.98 -1.31
CA HIS A 251 -7.60 -6.35 -0.48
C HIS A 251 -7.80 -7.12 0.85
N GLY A 252 -7.89 -6.37 1.95
CA GLY A 252 -8.03 -6.92 3.30
C GLY A 252 -6.74 -7.50 3.90
N SER A 253 -5.60 -7.46 3.20
CA SER A 253 -4.33 -7.97 3.75
C SER A 253 -3.58 -6.94 4.61
N LEU A 254 -3.97 -5.67 4.54
CA LEU A 254 -3.37 -4.59 5.32
C LEU A 254 -4.28 -4.21 6.48
N GLN A 255 -3.68 -3.93 7.63
CA GLN A 255 -4.37 -3.41 8.80
C GLN A 255 -3.90 -1.98 9.08
N GLU A 256 -4.84 -1.08 9.33
CA GLU A 256 -4.52 0.30 9.72
C GLU A 256 -3.61 0.32 10.95
N ALA A 257 -2.61 1.20 10.91
CA ALA A 257 -1.71 1.40 12.04
C ALA A 257 -2.09 2.69 12.75
N ALA A 258 -2.23 2.64 14.07
CA ALA A 258 -2.43 3.83 14.88
C ALA A 258 -1.41 3.85 16.02
N ALA A 259 -0.89 5.04 16.28
CA ALA A 259 -0.10 5.33 17.46
C ALA A 259 -0.84 6.30 18.34
N ARG A 260 -0.94 5.95 19.62
CA ARG A 260 -1.54 6.81 20.63
C ARG A 260 -0.51 7.08 21.71
N TYR A 261 -0.33 8.33 22.07
CA TYR A 261 0.56 8.70 23.15
C TYR A 261 0.00 9.89 23.91
N GLU A 262 0.43 10.02 25.15
CA GLU A 262 0.03 11.11 26.03
C GLU A 262 1.24 11.97 26.34
N ILE A 263 1.03 13.27 26.34
CA ILE A 263 2.03 14.25 26.72
C ILE A 263 1.50 15.12 27.84
N GLU A 264 2.41 15.60 28.66
CA GLU A 264 2.16 16.65 29.63
C GLU A 264 2.98 17.86 29.20
N VAL A 265 2.31 18.99 29.06
CA VAL A 265 2.84 20.22 28.49
C VAL A 265 2.85 21.29 29.56
N CYS A 266 3.91 22.06 29.61
CA CYS A 266 3.99 23.27 30.42
C CYS A 266 3.97 24.49 29.51
N HIS A 267 3.09 25.45 29.81
CA HIS A 267 2.91 26.70 29.05
C HIS A 267 3.62 27.89 29.70
N ALA A 268 3.74 27.89 31.03
CA ALA A 268 4.41 28.92 31.79
C ALA A 268 4.94 28.38 33.14
N ASN A 269 5.95 29.06 33.69
CA ASN A 269 6.50 28.80 35.03
C ASN A 269 6.97 27.34 35.24
N CYS A 270 7.58 26.71 34.23
CA CYS A 270 7.91 25.28 34.22
C CYS A 270 8.97 24.87 35.26
N GLU A 271 9.74 25.85 35.74
CA GLU A 271 10.73 25.75 36.81
C GLU A 271 10.15 25.98 38.21
N ARG A 272 8.86 26.33 38.32
CA ARG A 272 8.20 26.56 39.60
C ARG A 272 7.57 25.30 40.16
N THR A 273 7.30 25.37 41.46
CA THR A 273 6.71 24.26 42.19
C THR A 273 5.25 24.05 41.79
N TYR A 274 4.89 22.81 41.52
CA TYR A 274 3.52 22.35 41.30
C TYR A 274 3.15 21.35 42.40
N GLU A 275 1.97 21.52 42.99
CA GLU A 275 1.40 20.61 43.99
C GLU A 275 0.33 19.74 43.30
N PRO A 276 0.65 18.49 42.92
CA PRO A 276 -0.33 17.59 42.32
C PRO A 276 -1.42 17.20 43.34
N PRO A 277 -2.64 16.84 42.90
CA PRO A 277 -3.75 16.54 43.81
C PRO A 277 -3.48 15.43 44.84
N ASP A 278 -2.59 14.48 44.53
CA ASP A 278 -2.31 13.30 45.34
C ASP A 278 -0.81 13.15 45.67
N GLY A 279 -0.03 14.24 45.72
CA GLY A 279 1.42 14.12 45.94
C GLY A 279 2.09 15.36 46.49
N ASP A 280 3.38 15.20 46.80
CA ASP A 280 4.20 16.27 47.32
C ASP A 280 4.52 17.33 46.25
N ALA A 281 4.68 18.56 46.71
CA ALA A 281 5.10 19.68 45.91
C ALA A 281 6.44 19.37 45.21
N ALA A 282 6.51 19.52 43.89
CA ALA A 282 7.74 19.29 43.13
C ALA A 282 7.90 20.27 41.97
N ILE A 283 9.14 20.48 41.54
CA ILE A 283 9.44 21.25 40.33
C ILE A 283 9.25 20.34 39.13
N TRP A 284 8.21 20.62 38.35
CA TRP A 284 7.74 19.74 37.29
C TRP A 284 8.85 19.31 36.32
N ASN A 285 9.65 20.23 35.77
CA ASN A 285 10.63 19.86 34.74
C ASN A 285 11.82 19.00 35.25
N THR A 286 12.02 18.94 36.57
CA THR A 286 13.07 18.12 37.20
C THR A 286 12.61 16.68 37.47
N THR A 287 11.31 16.42 37.45
CA THR A 287 10.76 15.08 37.71
C THR A 287 10.77 14.22 36.45
N SER A 288 11.06 12.92 36.63
CA SER A 288 10.81 11.93 35.59
C SER A 288 9.35 11.48 35.66
N GLY A 289 8.66 11.49 34.52
CA GLY A 289 7.27 11.09 34.41
C GLY A 289 6.33 12.28 34.46
N CYS A 290 5.07 12.01 34.18
CA CYS A 290 4.00 12.99 34.19
C CYS A 290 3.29 13.02 35.55
N MET A 291 2.90 14.22 35.96
CA MET A 291 2.35 14.50 37.29
C MET A 291 0.83 14.68 37.29
N LEU A 292 0.24 15.09 36.16
CA LEU A 292 -1.21 15.20 36.00
C LEU A 292 -1.81 13.81 35.83
N LYS A 293 -2.94 13.56 36.48
CA LYS A 293 -3.72 12.34 36.25
C LYS A 293 -4.27 12.32 34.82
N THR A 294 -4.46 11.12 34.27
CA THR A 294 -5.20 10.94 33.03
C THR A 294 -6.64 11.39 33.27
N SER A 295 -7.13 12.36 32.51
CA SER A 295 -8.55 12.72 32.51
C SER A 295 -9.33 11.50 32.00
N THR A 296 -10.07 10.84 32.88
CA THR A 296 -11.02 9.77 32.53
C THR A 296 -12.20 10.30 31.76
#